data_AF-A0A851USM9-F1
#
_entry.id   AF-A0A851USM9-F1
#
_cell.length_a   1.000
_cell.length_b   1.000
_cell.length_c   1.000
_cell.angle_alpha   90.00
_cell.angle_beta   90.00
_cell.angle_gamma   90.00
#
_symmetry.space_group_name_H-M   'P 1'
#
loop_
_entity.id
_entity.type
_entity.pdbx_description
1 polymer ?
#
loop_
_entity_poly.entity_id
_entity_poly.type
_entity_poly.pdbx_seq_one_letter_code
_entity_poly.pdbx_strand_id
1 'polypeptide(L)' 'VVGKINKDIGKTKRKKKDDSDEVVTYINERNKVFNKKIARYFDKYTKEIRANFERGTAL' A
#
# COMPACT_ATOMS: atom_id res chain seq x y z
N VAL A 1 -21.41 29.98 -0.35
CA VAL A 1 -20.19 29.42 0.30
C VAL A 1 -20.40 27.96 0.70
N VAL A 2 -21.46 27.65 1.46
CA VAL A 2 -21.80 26.29 1.94
C VAL A 2 -21.87 25.22 0.83
N GLY A 3 -22.44 25.53 -0.33
CA GLY A 3 -22.56 24.57 -1.44
C GLY A 3 -21.22 24.13 -2.07
N LYS A 4 -20.17 24.96 -2.02
CA LYS A 4 -18.82 24.56 -2.49
C LYS A 4 -18.16 23.60 -1.51
N ILE A 5 -18.31 23.86 -0.21
CA ILE A 5 -17.75 23.04 0.88
C ILE A 5 -18.28 21.60 0.80
N ASN A 6 -19.60 21.42 0.64
CA ASN A 6 -20.19 20.07 0.50
C ASN A 6 -19.69 19.32 -0.75
N LYS A 7 -19.46 20.04 -1.86
CA LYS A 7 -18.94 19.45 -3.10
C LYS A 7 -17.49 18.99 -2.97
N ASP A 8 -16.70 19.65 -2.14
CA ASP A 8 -15.29 19.32 -1.92
C ASP A 8 -15.09 18.25 -0.83
N ILE A 9 -15.99 18.15 0.15
CA ILE A 9 -16.00 17.06 1.16
C ILE A 9 -16.15 15.68 0.50
N GLY A 10 -16.98 15.58 -0.54
CA GLY A 10 -17.16 14.35 -1.32
C GLY A 10 -15.94 13.92 -2.17
N LYS A 11 -14.95 14.80 -2.35
CA LYS A 11 -13.71 14.52 -3.10
C LYS A 11 -12.59 13.94 -2.23
N THR A 12 -12.94 13.40 -1.07
CA THR A 12 -11.97 12.76 -0.18
C THR A 12 -11.32 11.55 -0.85
N LYS A 13 -10.04 11.30 -0.50
CA LYS A 13 -9.20 10.22 -1.06
C LYS A 13 -10.00 8.92 -1.20
N ARG A 14 -10.19 8.47 -2.45
CA ARG A 14 -10.84 7.20 -2.75
C ARG A 14 -10.10 6.07 -2.02
N LYS A 15 -10.81 5.28 -1.21
CA LYS A 15 -10.25 4.07 -0.61
C LYS A 15 -9.89 3.12 -1.76
N LYS A 16 -8.60 2.74 -1.84
CA LYS A 16 -8.15 1.69 -2.77
C LYS A 16 -8.75 0.37 -2.27
N LYS A 17 -9.46 -0.37 -3.15
CA LYS A 17 -9.87 -1.75 -2.86
C LYS A 17 -8.60 -2.58 -2.64
N ASP A 18 -8.59 -3.42 -1.62
CA ASP A 18 -7.54 -4.42 -1.50
C ASP A 18 -7.73 -5.46 -2.59
N ASP A 19 -6.66 -5.82 -3.28
CA ASP A 19 -6.66 -6.97 -4.18
C ASP A 19 -6.72 -8.24 -3.32
N SER A 20 -7.69 -9.12 -3.61
CA SER A 20 -7.85 -10.40 -2.91
C SER A 20 -6.73 -11.39 -3.18
N ASP A 21 -5.91 -11.12 -4.20
CA ASP A 21 -4.88 -12.02 -4.70
C ASP A 21 -3.48 -11.68 -4.13
N GLU A 22 -3.38 -10.63 -3.30
CA GLU A 22 -2.10 -10.23 -2.68
C GLU A 22 -1.79 -11.10 -1.46
N VAL A 23 -0.55 -11.59 -1.37
CA VAL A 23 -0.08 -12.35 -0.21
C VAL A 23 -0.17 -11.48 1.04
N VAL A 24 -0.83 -11.98 2.08
CA VAL A 24 -1.05 -11.24 3.33
C VAL A 24 0.28 -11.10 4.08
N THR A 25 0.91 -9.93 3.98
CA THR A 25 2.17 -9.59 4.67
C THR A 25 1.99 -8.96 6.05
N TYR A 26 0.76 -8.91 6.57
CA TYR A 26 0.42 -8.19 7.79
C TYR A 26 -0.38 -9.04 8.77
N ILE A 27 -0.14 -8.84 10.07
CA ILE A 27 -0.88 -9.50 11.16
C ILE A 27 -2.04 -8.62 11.67
N ASN A 28 -1.89 -7.30 11.58
CA ASN A 28 -2.90 -6.35 12.08
C ASN A 28 -3.12 -5.17 11.10
N GLU A 29 -4.18 -4.39 11.29
CA GLU A 29 -4.54 -3.28 10.39
C GLU A 29 -3.53 -2.12 10.42
N ARG A 30 -2.92 -1.85 11.59
CA ARG A 30 -1.86 -0.82 11.70
C ARG A 30 -0.61 -1.21 10.90
N ASN A 31 -0.22 -2.48 10.94
CA ASN A 31 0.87 -3.07 10.18
C ASN A 31 0.55 -3.02 8.69
N LYS A 32 -0.69 -3.24 8.27
CA LYS A 32 -1.10 -3.08 6.87
C LYS A 32 -0.86 -1.66 6.35
N VAL A 33 -1.31 -0.65 7.10
CA VAL A 33 -1.11 0.76 6.73
C VAL A 33 0.38 1.11 6.72
N PHE A 34 1.14 0.59 7.67
CA PHE A 34 2.58 0.79 7.78
C PHE A 34 3.35 0.13 6.63
N ASN A 35 3.08 -1.14 6.32
CA ASN A 35 3.66 -1.86 5.18
C ASN A 35 3.36 -1.11 3.87
N LYS A 36 2.13 -0.61 3.69
CA LYS A 36 1.74 0.24 2.55
C LYS A 36 2.45 1.59 2.51
N LYS A 37 2.88 2.12 3.67
CA LYS A 37 3.72 3.32 3.74
C LYS A 37 5.14 2.98 3.28
N ILE A 38 5.75 1.93 3.82
CA ILE A 38 7.09 1.47 3.43
C ILE A 38 7.14 1.16 1.94
N ALA A 39 6.19 0.38 1.43
CA ALA A 39 6.08 0.01 0.02
C ALA A 39 6.19 1.23 -0.91
N ARG A 40 5.50 2.35 -0.59
CA ARG A 40 5.55 3.58 -1.40
C ARG A 40 6.93 4.20 -1.53
N TYR A 41 7.80 4.07 -0.53
CA TYR A 41 9.13 4.69 -0.54
C TYR A 41 10.22 3.71 -0.97
N PHE A 42 10.10 2.45 -0.56
CA PHE A 42 11.18 1.47 -0.67
C PHE A 42 10.98 0.44 -1.76
N ASP A 43 9.75 0.22 -2.27
CA ASP A 43 9.52 -0.78 -3.34
C ASP A 43 10.31 -0.47 -4.61
N LYS A 44 10.77 0.78 -4.83
CA LYS A 44 11.64 1.08 -5.97
C LYS A 44 13.04 0.45 -5.82
N TYR A 45 13.54 0.38 -4.59
CA TYR A 45 14.92 -0.03 -4.28
C TYR A 45 15.01 -1.48 -3.82
N THR A 46 13.92 -2.04 -3.27
CA THR A 46 13.90 -3.40 -2.73
C THR A 46 13.37 -4.45 -3.71
N LYS A 47 13.19 -4.11 -5.00
CA LYS A 47 12.69 -5.05 -6.02
C LYS A 47 13.59 -6.27 -6.19
N GLU A 48 14.89 -6.04 -6.28
CA GLU A 48 15.88 -7.11 -6.48
C GLU A 48 15.92 -8.02 -5.25
N ILE A 49 15.91 -7.43 -4.06
CA ILE A 49 15.86 -8.16 -2.79
C ILE A 49 14.59 -9.01 -2.70
N ARG A 50 13.41 -8.47 -3.07
CA ARG A 50 12.15 -9.22 -3.10
C ARG A 50 12.21 -10.39 -4.09
N ALA A 51 12.72 -10.16 -5.30
CA ALA A 51 12.89 -11.20 -6.30
C ALA A 51 13.85 -12.31 -5.85
N ASN A 52 14.91 -11.96 -5.12
CA ASN A 52 15.86 -12.94 -4.57
C ASN A 52 15.22 -13.82 -3.49
N PHE A 53 14.39 -13.23 -2.62
CA PHE A 53 13.62 -14.00 -1.63
C PHE A 53 12.64 -14.97 -2.28
N GLU A 54 11.92 -14.53 -3.32
CA GLU A 54 10.98 -15.39 -4.06
C GLU A 54 11.70 -16.50 -4.85
N ARG A 55 12.92 -16.23 -5.34
CA ARG A 55 13.74 -17.21 -6.06
C ARG A 55 14.39 -18.24 -5.13
N GLY A 56 14.42 -18.01 -3.81
CA GLY A 56 15.05 -18.91 -2.84
C GLY A 56 16.57 -18.95 -2.91
N THR A 57 17.18 -18.08 -3.72
CA THR A 57 18.63 -17.97 -3.89
C THR A 57 19.02 -16.54 -3.58
N ALA A 58 19.41 -16.31 -2.33
CA ALA A 58 20.25 -15.16 -2.01
C ALA A 58 21.61 -15.42 -2.68
N LEU A 59 22.04 -14.52 -3.57
CA LEU A 59 23.46 -14.38 -3.92
C LEU A 59 24.19 -13.79 -2.70
#